data_AF-A0A1F3C9U6-F1
#
_entry.id   AF-A0A1F3C9U6-F1
#
_cell.length_a   1.000
_cell.length_b   1.000
_cell.length_c   1.000
_cell.angle_alpha   90.00
_cell.angle_beta   90.00
_cell.angle_gamma   90.00
#
_symmetry.space_group_name_H-M   'P 1'
#
loop_
_entity.id
_entity.type
_entity.pdbx_description
1 polymer ?
#
loop_
_entity_poly.entity_id
_entity_poly.type
_entity_poly.pdbx_seq_one_letter_code
_entity_poly.pdbx_strand_id
1 'polypeptide(L)'
;MKDVVVAKNYLNENELRSLGQIVSGYLDFAERQAEREQAMTMKDWAEHLDRILTMSGENLLIGAGSISHEKALEKATTEYKKYQQKTFSEVEKNYLESLKVLEKKTKRKK
;
A
#
# COMPACT_ATOMS: atom_id res chain seq x y z
N MET A 1 -5.56 4.51 14.43
CA MET A 1 -4.14 4.84 14.13
C MET A 1 -3.26 3.60 13.98
N LYS A 2 -3.41 2.53 14.77
CA LYS A 2 -2.57 1.32 14.64
C LYS A 2 -2.60 0.69 13.24
N ASP A 3 -3.75 0.71 12.54
CA ASP A 3 -3.88 0.15 11.19
C ASP A 3 -3.12 0.91 10.09
N VAL A 4 -2.80 2.19 10.30
CA VAL A 4 -2.11 3.03 9.31
C VAL A 4 -0.59 2.83 9.37
N VAL A 5 -0.11 2.37 10.53
CA VAL A 5 1.32 2.16 10.83
C VAL A 5 1.79 0.77 10.37
N VAL A 6 0.88 -0.21 10.36
CA VAL A 6 1.17 -1.55 9.88
C VAL A 6 0.96 -1.57 8.37
N ALA A 7 2.04 -1.83 7.62
CA ALA A 7 1.94 -2.10 6.19
C ALA A 7 1.16 -3.40 5.96
N LYS A 8 -0.16 -3.29 5.86
CA LYS A 8 -0.99 -4.40 5.39
C LYS A 8 -0.92 -4.43 3.87
N ASN A 9 -0.98 -5.63 3.33
CA ASN A 9 -0.95 -5.84 1.89
C ASN A 9 -2.32 -5.39 1.31
N TYR A 10 -2.41 -4.11 0.94
CA TYR A 10 -3.61 -3.51 0.34
C TYR A 10 -3.63 -3.65 -1.19
N LEU A 11 -2.90 -4.63 -1.73
CA LEU A 11 -2.93 -4.91 -3.15
C LEU A 11 -4.35 -5.34 -3.53
N ASN A 12 -4.88 -4.75 -4.59
CA ASN A 12 -6.12 -5.17 -5.20
C ASN A 12 -5.94 -6.51 -5.93
N GLU A 13 -7.03 -7.13 -6.40
CA GLU A 13 -6.97 -8.44 -7.05
C GLU A 13 -6.03 -8.47 -8.27
N ASN A 14 -6.00 -7.39 -9.05
CA ASN A 14 -5.12 -7.29 -10.23
C ASN A 14 -3.66 -7.19 -9.82
N GLU A 15 -3.36 -6.41 -8.78
CA GLU A 15 -2.03 -6.25 -8.23
C GLU A 15 -1.51 -7.55 -7.58
N LEU A 16 -2.37 -8.27 -6.86
CA LEU A 16 -2.05 -9.61 -6.32
C LEU A 16 -1.77 -10.61 -7.43
N ARG A 17 -2.55 -10.57 -8.52
CA ARG A 17 -2.33 -11.41 -9.69
C ARG A 17 -1.00 -11.10 -10.37
N SER A 18 -0.69 -9.82 -10.55
CA SER A 18 0.61 -9.37 -11.10
C SER A 18 1.77 -9.86 -10.23
N LEU A 19 1.68 -9.66 -8.91
CA LEU A 19 2.68 -10.16 -7.97
C LEU A 19 2.85 -11.68 -8.07
N GLY A 20 1.75 -12.43 -8.16
CA GLY A 20 1.78 -13.88 -8.33
C GLY A 20 2.53 -14.30 -9.60
N GLN A 21 2.30 -13.61 -10.71
CA GLN A 21 2.99 -13.89 -11.98
C GLN A 21 4.50 -13.64 -11.88
N ILE A 22 4.91 -12.55 -11.22
CA ILE A 22 6.33 -12.23 -10.98
C ILE A 22 6.98 -13.32 -10.12
N VAL A 23 6.31 -13.73 -9.03
CA VAL A 23 6.83 -14.77 -8.12
C VAL A 23 6.96 -16.11 -8.83
N SER A 24 5.94 -16.54 -9.58
CA SER A 24 6.00 -17.77 -10.36
C SER A 24 7.13 -17.74 -11.38
N GLY A 25 7.25 -16.66 -12.16
CA GLY A 25 8.33 -16.52 -13.15
C GLY A 25 9.73 -16.55 -12.53
N TYR A 26 9.89 -16.00 -11.32
CA TYR A 26 11.15 -16.06 -10.57
C TYR A 26 11.48 -17.49 -10.10
N LEU A 27 10.48 -18.24 -9.63
CA LEU A 27 10.67 -19.64 -9.22
C LEU A 27 11.02 -20.54 -10.41
N ASP A 28 10.33 -20.39 -11.54
CA ASP A 28 10.62 -21.14 -12.78
C ASP A 28 12.04 -20.83 -13.30
N PHE A 29 12.49 -19.59 -13.12
CA PHE A 29 13.88 -19.23 -13.42
C PHE A 29 14.85 -19.96 -12.48
N ALA A 30 14.57 -19.94 -11.16
CA ALA A 30 15.43 -20.59 -10.18
C ALA A 30 15.52 -22.11 -10.38
N GLU A 31 14.40 -22.76 -10.72
CA GLU A 31 14.34 -24.18 -11.03
C GLU A 31 15.24 -24.53 -12.23
N ARG A 32 15.17 -23.76 -13.32
CA ARG A 32 16.05 -23.96 -14.48
C ARG A 32 17.53 -23.76 -14.18
N GLN A 33 17.88 -22.85 -13.26
CA GLN A 33 19.28 -22.68 -12.84
C GLN A 33 19.76 -23.89 -12.03
N ALA A 34 18.89 -24.44 -11.18
CA ALA A 34 19.16 -25.65 -10.41
C ALA A 34 19.31 -26.89 -11.32
N GLU A 35 18.44 -27.08 -12.30
CA GLU A 35 18.51 -28.17 -13.29
C GLU A 35 19.82 -28.15 -14.10
N ARG A 36 20.37 -26.96 -14.34
CA ARG A 36 21.63 -26.75 -15.06
C ARG A 36 22.87 -26.86 -14.17
N GLU A 37 22.69 -27.18 -12.89
CA GLU A 37 23.74 -27.23 -11.88
C GLU A 37 24.54 -25.92 -11.80
N GLN A 38 23.90 -24.78 -12.12
CA GLN A 38 24.53 -23.47 -12.05
C GLN A 38 24.49 -22.97 -10.61
N ALA A 39 25.64 -22.98 -9.95
CA ALA A 39 25.78 -22.35 -8.64
C ALA A 39 25.62 -20.83 -8.77
N MET A 40 24.65 -20.28 -8.03
CA MET A 40 24.39 -18.85 -7.96
C MET A 40 24.60 -18.33 -6.56
N THR A 41 25.21 -17.15 -6.44
CA THR A 41 25.34 -16.44 -5.15
C THR A 41 24.08 -15.63 -4.86
N MET A 42 23.88 -15.24 -3.60
CA MET A 42 22.78 -14.33 -3.23
C MET A 42 22.80 -13.00 -3.99
N LYS A 43 23.98 -12.54 -4.42
CA LYS A 43 24.12 -11.36 -5.26
C LYS A 43 23.56 -11.60 -6.66
N ASP A 44 23.88 -12.74 -7.26
CA ASP A 44 23.38 -13.09 -8.59
C ASP A 44 21.85 -13.22 -8.60
N TRP A 45 21.28 -13.78 -7.53
CA TRP A 45 19.83 -13.85 -7.36
C TRP A 45 19.17 -12.47 -7.32
N ALA A 46 19.76 -11.52 -6.59
CA ALA A 46 19.25 -10.14 -6.55
C ALA A 46 19.33 -9.46 -7.92
N GLU A 47 20.45 -9.59 -8.63
CA GLU A 47 20.60 -9.03 -9.99
C GLU A 47 19.60 -9.62 -10.99
N HIS A 48 19.29 -10.91 -10.88
CA HIS A 48 18.29 -11.54 -11.74
C HIS A 48 16.86 -11.11 -11.42
N LEU A 49 16.55 -10.93 -10.13
CA LEU A 49 15.26 -10.38 -9.72
C LEU A 49 15.06 -8.98 -10.31
N ASP A 50 16.08 -8.12 -10.23
CA ASP A 50 16.03 -6.77 -10.80
C ASP A 50 15.79 -6.81 -12.32
N ARG A 51 16.41 -7.75 -13.02
CA ARG A 51 16.18 -7.97 -14.46
C ARG A 51 14.75 -8.42 -14.75
N ILE A 52 14.22 -9.37 -13.98
CA ILE A 52 12.84 -9.87 -14.16
C ILE A 52 11.83 -8.74 -13.98
N LEU A 53 11.99 -7.94 -12.92
CA LEU A 53 11.15 -6.78 -12.66
C LEU A 53 11.23 -5.74 -13.80
N THR A 54 12.44 -5.46 -14.29
CA THR A 54 12.62 -4.53 -15.41
C THR A 54 11.99 -5.06 -16.70
N MET A 55 12.12 -6.36 -16.98
CA MET A 55 11.54 -7.01 -18.16
C MET A 55 10.02 -7.10 -18.12
N SER A 56 9.42 -7.24 -16.92
CA SER A 56 7.96 -7.20 -16.75
C SER A 56 7.39 -5.77 -16.85
N GLY A 57 8.24 -4.76 -17.02
CA GLY A 57 7.85 -3.36 -17.10
C GLY A 57 7.67 -2.67 -15.75
N GLU A 58 8.09 -3.32 -14.65
CA GLU A 58 8.05 -2.75 -13.32
C GLU A 58 9.24 -1.81 -13.10
N ASN A 59 9.01 -0.75 -12.33
CA ASN A 59 10.06 0.20 -11.99
C ASN A 59 10.86 -0.31 -10.79
N LEU A 60 12.17 -0.47 -10.97
CA LEU A 60 13.05 -0.75 -9.85
C LEU A 60 13.06 0.42 -8.86
N LEU A 61 13.04 0.09 -7.58
CA LEU A 61 13.18 1.08 -6.52
C LEU A 61 14.65 1.53 -6.43
N ILE A 62 15.01 2.50 -7.26
CA ILE A 62 16.36 3.08 -7.28
C ILE A 62 16.47 4.07 -6.11
N GLY A 63 17.33 3.77 -5.14
CA GLY A 63 17.51 4.60 -3.95
C GLY A 63 16.75 4.08 -2.74
N ALA A 64 17.14 2.89 -2.26
CA ALA A 64 16.71 2.42 -0.95
C ALA A 64 17.11 3.45 0.12
N GLY A 65 16.13 4.09 0.76
CA GLY A 65 16.36 4.70 2.07
C GLY A 65 16.52 6.22 2.16
N SER A 66 16.15 7.02 1.16
CA SER A 66 16.10 8.49 1.36
C SER A 66 15.01 8.94 2.35
N ILE A 67 14.07 8.06 2.69
CA ILE A 67 12.95 8.33 3.58
C ILE A 67 13.11 7.51 4.85
N SER A 68 13.32 8.19 5.98
CA SER A 68 13.34 7.55 7.30
C SER A 68 11.97 7.00 7.66
N HIS A 69 11.95 6.00 8.55
CA HIS A 69 10.71 5.44 9.07
C HIS A 69 9.81 6.53 9.70
N GLU A 70 10.40 7.47 10.45
CA GLU A 70 9.69 8.61 11.04
C GLU A 70 8.99 9.47 9.98
N LYS A 71 9.68 9.78 8.87
CA LYS A 71 9.11 10.55 7.77
C LYS A 71 7.98 9.81 7.06
N ALA A 72 8.08 8.49 6.96
CA ALA A 72 6.99 7.66 6.43
C ALA A 72 5.76 7.66 7.36
N LEU A 73 5.96 7.56 8.68
CA LEU A 73 4.90 7.63 9.68
C LEU A 73 4.21 9.01 9.69
N GLU A 74 4.98 10.09 9.62
CA GLU A 74 4.44 11.45 9.57
C GLU A 74 3.57 11.65 8.32
N LYS A 75 4.03 11.17 7.15
CA LYS A 75 3.24 11.21 5.92
C LYS A 75 1.95 10.39 6.06
N ALA A 76 2.05 9.16 6.57
CA ALA A 76 0.90 8.26 6.72
C ALA A 76 -0.16 8.85 7.67
N THR A 77 0.26 9.42 8.81
CA THR A 77 -0.64 10.09 9.75
C THR A 77 -1.28 11.35 9.15
N THR A 78 -0.53 12.12 8.36
CA THR A 78 -1.04 13.31 7.67
C THR A 78 -2.11 12.97 6.65
N GLU A 79 -1.87 11.96 5.80
CA GLU A 79 -2.87 11.51 4.81
C GLU A 79 -4.09 10.88 5.49
N TYR A 80 -3.91 10.14 6.57
CA TYR A 80 -5.02 9.59 7.34
C TYR A 80 -5.90 10.69 7.97
N LYS A 81 -5.30 11.77 8.50
CA LYS A 81 -6.06 12.94 8.99
C LYS A 81 -6.87 13.60 7.88
N LYS A 82 -6.30 13.77 6.69
CA LYS A 82 -7.03 14.30 5.51
C LYS A 82 -8.20 13.39 5.11
N TYR A 83 -8.00 12.07 5.15
CA TYR A 83 -9.05 11.10 4.88
C TYR A 83 -10.18 11.18 5.92
N GLN A 84 -9.85 11.23 7.21
CA GLN A 84 -10.85 11.37 8.29
C GLN A 84 -11.69 12.65 8.15
N GLN A 85 -11.09 13.76 7.73
CA GLN A 85 -11.84 15.01 7.50
C GLN A 85 -12.82 14.93 6.31
N LYS A 86 -12.54 14.08 5.32
CA LYS A 86 -13.41 13.89 4.14
C LYS A 86 -14.46 12.80 4.36
N THR A 87 -14.12 11.78 5.16
CA THR A 87 -14.96 10.62 5.41
C THR A 87 -15.51 10.68 6.83
N PHE A 88 -16.62 11.41 6.99
CA PHE A 88 -17.38 11.38 8.23
C PHE A 88 -17.92 9.98 8.46
N SER A 89 -17.70 9.46 9.68
CA SER A 89 -18.35 8.25 10.16
C SER A 89 -19.87 8.40 10.04
N GLU A 90 -20.58 7.30 9.85
CA GLU A 90 -22.05 7.27 9.84
C GLU A 90 -22.63 7.88 11.13
N VAL A 91 -21.95 7.67 12.27
CA VAL A 91 -22.30 8.27 13.56
C VAL A 91 -22.14 9.80 13.54
N GLU A 92 -21.06 10.31 12.93
CA GLU A 92 -20.79 11.75 12.82
C GLU A 92 -21.76 12.43 11.85
N LYS A 93 -22.14 11.75 10.77
CA LYS A 93 -23.19 12.21 9.85
C LYS A 93 -24.53 12.30 10.57
N ASN A 94 -24.92 11.26 11.29
CA ASN A 94 -26.16 11.22 12.06
C ASN A 94 -26.19 12.30 13.16
N TYR A 95 -25.05 12.54 13.81
CA TYR A 95 -24.90 13.62 14.79
C TYR A 95 -25.06 15.01 14.14
N LEU A 96 -24.40 15.26 13.02
CA LEU A 96 -24.54 16.52 12.26
C LEU A 96 -25.97 16.76 11.76
N GLU A 97 -26.66 15.71 11.33
CA GLU A 97 -28.08 15.80 10.98
C GLU A 97 -28.95 16.15 12.19
N SER A 98 -28.69 15.54 13.34
CA SER A 98 -29.42 15.83 14.58
C SER A 98 -29.26 17.31 14.99
N LEU A 99 -28.05 17.87 14.87
CA LEU A 99 -27.78 19.28 15.14
C LEU A 99 -28.52 20.21 14.16
N LYS A 100 -28.54 19.89 12.86
CA LYS A 100 -29.29 20.66 11.85
C LYS A 100 -30.80 20.64 12.13
N VAL A 101 -31.34 19.51 12.57
CA VAL A 101 -32.75 19.38 12.94
C VAL A 101 -33.06 20.24 14.17
N LEU A 102 -32.18 20.24 15.18
CA LEU A 102 -32.31 21.08 16.37
C LEU A 102 -32.24 22.57 16.02
N GLU A 103 -31.29 23.01 15.19
CA GLU A 103 -31.22 24.40 14.71
C GLU A 103 -32.51 24.84 13.98
N LYS A 104 -33.06 23.99 13.10
CA LYS A 104 -34.32 24.29 12.41
C LYS A 104 -35.49 24.41 13.38
N LYS A 105 -35.55 23.59 14.43
CA LYS A 105 -36.59 23.68 15.47
C LYS A 105 -36.45 24.96 16.30
N THR A 106 -35.23 25.37 16.61
CA THR A 106 -34.95 26.61 17.35
C THR A 106 -35.24 27.86 16.52
N LYS A 107 -34.96 27.83 15.20
CA LYS A 107 -35.33 28.91 14.26
C LYS A 107 -36.83 29.00 13.96
N ARG A 108 -37.58 27.89 14.05
CA ARG A 108 -39.06 27.87 13.91
C ARG A 108 -39.82 28.30 15.17
N LYS A 109 -39.13 28.40 16.32
CA LYS A 109 -39.69 28.83 17.61
C LYS A 109 -39.47 30.34 17.90
N LYS A 110 -38.78 31.05 17.01
CA LYS A 110 -38.78 32.52 16.92
C LYS A 110 -39.73 32.93 15.82
#